data_AF-A0A0S8APD8-F1
#
_entry.id   AF-A0A0S8APD8-F1
#
_cell.length_a   1.000
_cell.length_b   1.000
_cell.length_c   1.000
_cell.angle_alpha   90.00
_cell.angle_beta   90.00
_cell.angle_gamma   90.00
#
_symmetry.space_group_name_H-M   'P 1'
#
loop_
_entity.id
_entity.type
_entity.pdbx_description
1 polymer ?
#
loop_
_entity_poly.entity_id
_entity_poly.type
_entity_poly.pdbx_seq_one_letter_code
_entity_poly.pdbx_strand_id
1 'polypeptide(L)'
;MGEKSDWPCWEIMNCDKSKKCPAKARPATPCWEIAREMSDYRYILQICADCIVHMIKGERSVLSKKEILSILDKKAKCTLHATSIL
;
A
#
# COMPACT_ATOMS: atom_id res chain seq x y z
N MET A 1 18.04 8.74 4.75
CA MET A 1 17.29 7.65 4.08
C MET A 1 15.91 7.61 4.71
N GLY A 2 14.84 7.90 3.95
CA GLY A 2 13.47 7.92 4.49
C GLY A 2 13.01 6.53 4.95
N GLU A 3 12.12 6.49 5.94
CA GLU A 3 11.56 5.23 6.44
C GLU A 3 10.61 4.63 5.39
N LYS A 4 10.60 3.30 5.23
CA LYS A 4 9.73 2.61 4.26
C LYS A 4 8.23 2.90 4.49
N SER A 5 7.85 3.35 5.68
CA SER A 5 6.49 3.80 6.03
C SER A 5 6.06 5.06 5.26
N ASP A 6 7.02 5.87 4.80
CA ASP A 6 6.73 7.11 4.09
C ASP A 6 6.49 6.89 2.61
N TRP A 7 6.82 5.70 2.10
CA TRP A 7 6.64 5.36 0.68
C TRP A 7 5.20 5.55 0.22
N PRO A 8 5.00 5.97 -1.03
CA PRO A 8 3.67 6.09 -1.58
C PRO A 8 3.02 4.70 -1.68
N CYS A 9 1.68 4.69 -1.67
CA CYS A 9 0.91 3.45 -1.64
C CYS A 9 1.24 2.50 -2.81
N TRP A 10 1.55 3.04 -3.99
CA TRP A 10 1.84 2.23 -5.19
C TRP A 10 3.19 1.54 -5.10
N GLU A 11 4.14 2.06 -4.33
CA GLU A 11 5.39 1.36 -4.04
C GLU A 11 5.19 0.30 -2.98
N ILE A 12 4.46 0.61 -1.90
CA ILE A 12 4.13 -0.35 -0.84
C ILE A 12 3.35 -1.55 -1.40
N MET A 13 2.37 -1.29 -2.27
CA MET A 13 1.55 -2.32 -2.90
C MET A 13 2.19 -2.96 -4.12
N ASN A 14 3.34 -2.45 -4.58
CA ASN A 14 3.97 -2.83 -5.84
C ASN A 14 2.97 -2.82 -7.01
N CYS A 15 2.23 -1.72 -7.16
CA CYS A 15 1.28 -1.57 -8.25
C CYS A 15 1.99 -1.61 -9.60
N ASP A 16 1.37 -2.29 -10.57
CA ASP A 16 1.87 -2.40 -11.94
C ASP A 16 2.16 -1.02 -12.55
N LYS A 17 3.40 -0.83 -13.01
CA LYS A 17 3.88 0.42 -13.61
C LYS A 17 3.21 0.74 -14.95
N SER A 18 2.73 -0.27 -15.66
CA SER A 18 2.03 -0.13 -16.94
C SER A 18 0.59 0.37 -16.77
N LYS A 19 -0.02 0.14 -15.60
CA LYS A 19 -1.37 0.60 -15.28
C LYS A 19 -1.33 2.01 -14.70
N LYS A 20 -2.21 2.90 -15.18
CA LYS A 20 -2.39 4.25 -14.62
C LYS A 20 -3.03 4.15 -13.23
N CYS A 21 -2.20 3.98 -12.20
CA CYS A 21 -2.66 3.97 -10.81
C CYS A 21 -3.22 5.37 -10.45
N PRO A 22 -4.51 5.48 -10.05
CA PRO A 22 -5.11 6.78 -9.70
C PRO A 22 -4.36 7.52 -8.57
N ALA A 23 -3.82 6.78 -7.60
CA ALA A 23 -3.04 7.35 -6.51
C ALA A 23 -1.71 7.96 -6.97
N LYS A 24 -1.11 7.44 -8.04
CA LYS A 24 0.11 8.01 -8.61
C LYS A 24 -0.16 9.38 -9.25
N ALA A 25 -1.35 9.60 -9.80
CA ALA A 25 -1.78 10.89 -10.33
C ALA A 25 -2.15 11.90 -9.23
N ARG A 26 -2.44 11.42 -8.01
CA ARG A 26 -2.87 12.23 -6.87
C ARG A 26 -2.04 11.90 -5.62
N PRO A 27 -0.73 12.20 -5.62
CA PRO A 27 0.19 11.74 -4.58
C PRO A 27 -0.11 12.28 -3.17
N ALA A 28 -0.77 13.43 -3.07
CA ALA A 28 -1.19 14.02 -1.80
C ALA A 28 -2.46 13.38 -1.20
N THR A 29 -3.21 12.63 -2.00
CA THR A 29 -4.46 11.99 -1.58
C THR A 29 -4.19 10.52 -1.22
N PRO A 30 -4.53 10.06 -0.01
CA PRO A 30 -4.39 8.66 0.34
C PRO A 30 -5.18 7.75 -0.60
N CYS A 31 -4.64 6.58 -0.94
CA CYS A 31 -5.27 5.72 -1.96
C CYS A 31 -6.66 5.20 -1.59
N TRP A 32 -6.97 5.10 -0.28
CA TRP A 32 -8.29 4.69 0.19
C TRP A 32 -9.34 5.80 -0.01
N GLU A 33 -8.95 7.08 0.09
CA GLU A 33 -9.82 8.21 -0.21
C GLU A 33 -10.16 8.24 -1.71
N ILE A 34 -9.16 7.97 -2.56
CA ILE A 34 -9.38 7.86 -4.02
C ILE A 34 -10.29 6.67 -4.34
N ALA A 35 -10.08 5.52 -3.69
CA ALA A 35 -10.95 4.36 -3.84
C ALA A 35 -12.39 4.66 -3.41
N ARG A 36 -12.58 5.43 -2.33
CA ARG A 36 -13.90 5.92 -1.90
C ARG A 36 -14.56 6.80 -2.95
N GLU A 37 -13.86 7.83 -3.42
CA GLU A 37 -14.39 8.77 -4.42
C GLU A 37 -14.80 8.10 -5.73
N MET A 38 -14.07 7.04 -6.13
CA MET A 38 -14.35 6.29 -7.34
C MET A 38 -15.39 5.18 -7.16
N SER A 39 -15.91 4.97 -5.95
CA SER A 39 -16.70 3.78 -5.60
C SER A 39 -16.01 2.49 -6.06
N ASP A 40 -14.69 2.42 -5.87
CA ASP A 40 -13.88 1.28 -6.25
C ASP A 40 -14.27 0.07 -5.39
N TYR A 41 -14.26 -1.13 -5.97
CA TYR A 41 -14.63 -2.36 -5.26
C TYR A 41 -13.81 -2.56 -3.97
N ARG A 42 -12.56 -2.07 -3.92
CA ARG A 42 -11.72 -2.12 -2.72
C ARG A 42 -12.27 -1.30 -1.57
N TYR A 43 -12.95 -0.19 -1.86
CA TYR A 43 -13.66 0.58 -0.86
C TYR A 43 -15.01 -0.06 -0.52
N ILE A 44 -15.80 -0.43 -1.53
CA ILE A 44 -17.14 -1.03 -1.33
C ILE A 44 -17.06 -2.28 -0.45
N LEU A 45 -16.07 -3.14 -0.70
CA LEU A 45 -15.85 -4.38 0.05
C LEU A 45 -15.00 -4.20 1.32
N GLN A 46 -14.76 -2.96 1.77
CA GLN A 46 -13.95 -2.64 2.95
C GLN A 46 -12.49 -3.13 2.94
N ILE A 47 -11.98 -3.61 1.80
CA ILE A 47 -10.59 -4.08 1.64
C ILE A 47 -9.58 -2.99 1.99
N CYS A 48 -9.92 -1.72 1.75
CA CYS A 48 -9.06 -0.60 2.10
C CYS A 48 -8.83 -0.44 3.60
N ALA A 49 -9.73 -0.89 4.48
CA ALA A 49 -9.57 -0.79 5.93
C ALA A 49 -8.52 -1.80 6.45
N ASP A 50 -8.50 -2.99 5.86
CA ASP A 50 -7.56 -4.07 6.23
C ASP A 50 -6.24 -4.04 5.43
N CYS A 51 -6.14 -3.11 4.49
CA CYS A 51 -5.00 -2.95 3.60
C CYS A 51 -3.75 -2.47 4.37
N ILE A 52 -2.59 -3.04 4.03
CA ILE A 52 -1.30 -2.68 4.66
C ILE A 52 -0.98 -1.18 4.56
N VAL A 53 -1.37 -0.50 3.47
CA VAL A 53 -1.16 0.95 3.35
C VAL A 53 -1.97 1.72 4.41
N HIS A 54 -3.21 1.30 4.65
CA HIS A 54 -4.06 1.94 5.66
C HIS A 54 -3.58 1.61 7.08
N MET A 55 -3.10 0.39 7.32
CA MET A 55 -2.47 0.04 8.60
C MET A 55 -1.17 0.80 8.88
N ILE A 56 -0.46 1.27 7.85
CA ILE A 56 0.80 2.03 8.01
C ILE A 56 0.53 3.52 8.17
N LYS A 57 -0.34 4.08 7.32
CA LYS A 57 -0.52 5.52 7.16
C LYS A 57 -1.80 6.04 7.83
N GLY A 58 -2.72 5.15 8.20
CA GLY A 58 -3.94 5.51 8.93
C GLY A 58 -3.64 5.73 10.41
N GLU A 59 -4.52 6.50 11.07
CA GLU A 59 -4.33 6.93 12.46
C GLU A 59 -4.55 5.82 13.50
N ARG A 60 -5.07 4.65 13.10
CA ARG A 60 -5.53 3.60 14.02
C ARG A 60 -4.99 2.21 13.67
N SER A 61 -3.68 2.05 13.71
CA SER A 61 -3.05 0.73 13.63
C SER A 61 -2.93 0.11 15.02
N VAL A 62 -3.30 -1.16 15.15
CA VAL A 62 -2.97 -1.98 16.34
C VAL A 62 -1.50 -2.42 16.35
N LEU A 63 -0.79 -2.24 15.22
CA LEU A 63 0.60 -2.62 15.06
C LEU A 63 1.51 -1.47 15.47
N SER A 64 2.57 -1.81 16.20
CA SER A 64 3.66 -0.88 16.47
C SER A 64 4.44 -0.54 15.19
N LYS A 65 5.13 0.61 15.20
CA LYS A 65 6.02 1.02 14.11
C LYS A 65 7.06 -0.06 13.75
N LYS A 66 7.59 -0.77 14.76
CA LYS A 66 8.58 -1.84 14.56
C LYS A 66 7.98 -3.04 13.82
N GLU A 67 6.75 -3.43 14.17
CA GLU A 67 6.04 -4.51 13.48
C GLU A 67 5.71 -4.14 12.04
N ILE A 68 5.26 -2.90 11.81
CA ILE A 68 5.05 -2.34 10.46
C ILE A 68 6.32 -2.45 9.62
N LEU A 69 7.47 -1.99 10.14
CA LEU A 69 8.74 -2.03 9.41
C LEU A 69 9.17 -3.47 9.11
N SER A 70 8.95 -4.41 10.05
CA SER A 70 9.22 -5.84 9.86
C SER A 70 8.36 -6.45 8.75
N ILE A 71 7.08 -6.10 8.69
CA ILE A 71 6.15 -6.54 7.62
C ILE A 71 6.61 -6.00 6.26
N LEU A 72 6.92 -4.70 6.18
CA LEU A 72 7.39 -4.06 4.95
C LEU A 72 8.69 -4.69 4.43
N ASP A 73 9.62 -5.02 5.33
CA ASP A 73 10.88 -5.67 4.96
C ASP A 73 10.67 -7.08 4.40
N LYS A 74 9.85 -7.90 5.07
CA LYS A 74 9.51 -9.25 4.59
C LYS A 74 8.75 -9.21 3.26
N LYS A 75 7.80 -8.28 3.12
CA LYS A 75 7.04 -8.09 1.87
C LYS A 75 7.97 -7.76 0.70
N ALA A 76 8.92 -6.83 0.90
CA ALA A 76 9.90 -6.48 -0.13
C ALA A 76 10.71 -7.71 -0.59
N LYS A 77 11.11 -8.58 0.34
CA LYS A 77 11.85 -9.82 0.05
C LYS A 77 11.01 -10.85 -0.71
N CYS A 78 9.74 -11.05 -0.35
CA CYS A 78 8.86 -11.97 -1.06
C CYS A 78 8.64 -11.57 -2.53
N THR A 79 8.59 -10.28 -2.81
CA THR A 79 8.37 -9.76 -4.17
C THR A 79 9.55 -10.05 -5.11
N LEU A 80 10.76 -10.23 -4.57
CA LEU A 80 11.97 -10.58 -5.34
C LEU A 80 12.00 -12.06 -5.79
N HIS A 81 11.23 -12.94 -5.13
CA HIS A 81 11.20 -14.38 -5.45
C HIS A 81 10.12 -14.76 -6.47
N ALA A 82 9.22 -13.83 -6.82
CA ALA A 82 8.14 -14.09 -7.79
C ALA A 82 8.62 -14.11 -9.26
N THR A 83 9.91 -13.79 -9.51
CA THR A 83 10.51 -13.73 -10.86
C THR A 83 11.31 -14.97 -11.26
N SER A 84 11.34 -16.03 -10.45
CA SER A 84 12.10 -17.27 -10.74
C SER A 84 11.26 -18.47 -11.20
N ILE A 85 10.07 -18.23 -11.78
CA ILE A 85 9.31 -19.29 -12.47
C ILE A 85 8.91 -18.78 -13.85
N LEU A 86 9.86 -18.86 -14.78
CA LEU A 86 9.64 -19.10 -16.21
C LEU A 86 10.75 -20.04 -16.68
#